data_AF-A0A925KJD4-F1
#
_entry.id   AF-A0A925KJD4-F1
#
_cell.length_a   1.000
_cell.length_b   1.000
_cell.length_c   1.000
_cell.angle_alpha   90.00
_cell.angle_beta   90.00
_cell.angle_gamma   90.00
#
_symmetry.space_group_name_H-M   'P 1'
#
loop_
_entity.id
_entity.type
_entity.pdbx_description
1 polymer ?
#
loop_
_entity_poly.entity_id
_entity_poly.type
_entity_poly.pdbx_seq_one_letter_code
_entity_poly.pdbx_strand_id
1 'polypeptide(L)'
;MSVIELAGLASYSFFDSFIEGPMLSKYCRWIAALACVALASCAAPIAPVSPNALAVLVDRSDIVDLTHTLDQDFPFIPVPGVTFGFALEPIATLEKMGVAANSWRIHEHIGTQIDAPSHFIAGGQSMEALGAQALVVPVIVIDFRRESALDRDAVIRPEHIQMWEREHGRIPAGAVVALYTGWDRKIADASFIGLDPQHVKHFPGFGPDAVRFLVRERDIWGVAVDTISFDVGTDGSYAAHRELLGAGKWALEALKNLEQLPPRGATLFIGAPKVRGATGGPARVIAFLPKAPSRHMPLDGLWRGVGIETIGGARTTHLTRAFRFNGDRWAVDFTIYADAEGKVPLLRGRNEGSFVLGRTLPLAGAVEADFAFEQRTLTPLTAQVAAALSAARCGDAAWRVEQSQDVTSGGCAAFRVPTASECPREFDVLRIEAGQLQLGPRPQEGNLCSPERRPAYAEGGSLRRH
;
A
#
# COMPACT_ATOMS: atom_id res chain seq x y z
N MET A 1 -6.36 -30.22 -42.67
CA MET A 1 -6.75 -31.42 -43.47
C MET A 1 -5.47 -32.25 -43.58
N SER A 2 -5.33 -33.47 -43.07
CA SER A 2 -6.28 -34.57 -42.87
C SER A 2 -5.75 -35.53 -41.79
N VAL A 3 -6.69 -36.23 -41.15
CA VAL A 3 -6.58 -37.22 -40.07
C VAL A 3 -6.40 -38.64 -40.66
N ILE A 4 -5.87 -39.60 -39.87
CA ILE A 4 -6.23 -41.06 -39.72
C ILE A 4 -4.98 -41.81 -39.16
N GLU A 5 -4.95 -42.18 -37.86
CA GLU A 5 -5.22 -43.54 -37.23
C GLU A 5 -4.11 -44.60 -37.51
N LEU A 6 -3.75 -45.60 -36.68
CA LEU A 6 -4.08 -46.11 -35.34
C LEU A 6 -3.02 -47.19 -34.98
N ALA A 7 -2.60 -47.32 -33.71
CA ALA A 7 -2.69 -48.53 -32.85
C ALA A 7 -1.36 -49.28 -32.56
N GLY A 8 -1.20 -49.72 -31.30
CA GLY A 8 -0.19 -50.71 -30.90
C GLY A 8 0.24 -50.66 -29.42
N LEU A 9 -0.52 -51.33 -28.55
CA LEU A 9 -0.24 -51.62 -27.13
C LEU A 9 0.93 -52.61 -26.94
N ALA A 10 1.67 -52.51 -25.83
CA ALA A 10 1.93 -53.62 -24.89
C ALA A 10 2.80 -53.20 -23.69
N SER A 11 2.21 -53.35 -22.52
CA SER A 11 2.74 -53.27 -21.16
C SER A 11 3.57 -54.50 -20.77
N TYR A 12 4.67 -54.30 -20.03
CA TYR A 12 5.41 -55.35 -19.33
C TYR A 12 5.13 -55.30 -17.82
N SER A 13 4.66 -56.43 -17.30
CA SER A 13 4.48 -56.75 -15.89
C SER A 13 5.71 -57.49 -15.35
N PHE A 14 6.03 -57.28 -14.07
CA PHE A 14 6.92 -58.13 -13.28
C PHE A 14 6.24 -58.38 -11.92
N PHE A 15 5.68 -59.59 -11.75
CA PHE A 15 5.48 -60.32 -10.49
C PHE A 15 6.80 -61.09 -10.23
N ASP A 16 7.24 -61.57 -9.07
CA ASP A 16 6.72 -62.05 -7.78
C ASP A 16 7.96 -62.03 -6.83
N SER A 17 7.93 -62.07 -5.49
CA SER A 17 7.49 -63.18 -4.63
C SER A 17 7.69 -62.76 -3.15
N PHE A 18 6.78 -63.13 -2.24
CA PHE A 18 7.07 -63.78 -0.94
C PHE A 18 5.73 -64.18 -0.28
N ILE A 19 5.58 -65.48 0.02
CA ILE A 19 4.39 -66.15 0.57
C ILE A 19 4.71 -66.72 1.97
N GLU A 20 3.66 -66.90 2.78
CA GLU A 20 3.42 -67.87 3.89
C GLU A 20 3.32 -67.24 5.30
N GLY A 21 2.26 -67.38 6.11
CA GLY A 21 1.24 -68.45 6.28
C GLY A 21 0.00 -68.00 7.12
N PRO A 22 -0.82 -68.93 7.69
CA PRO A 22 -2.29 -68.89 7.56
C PRO A 22 -3.12 -68.76 8.86
N MET A 23 -4.31 -68.16 8.78
CA MET A 23 -5.51 -68.54 9.57
C MET A 23 -6.79 -67.93 8.96
N LEU A 24 -7.62 -68.81 8.40
CA LEU A 24 -8.94 -68.52 7.85
C LEU A 24 -10.01 -68.88 8.90
N SER A 25 -10.86 -67.93 9.28
CA SER A 25 -12.16 -68.22 9.91
C SER A 25 -13.27 -67.36 9.32
N LYS A 26 -13.81 -67.85 8.20
CA LYS A 26 -15.25 -68.06 7.93
C LYS A 26 -16.28 -66.98 8.34
N TYR A 27 -16.08 -65.70 8.00
CA TYR A 27 -17.17 -64.69 8.14
C TYR A 27 -17.38 -63.69 6.97
N CYS A 28 -16.82 -63.91 5.78
CA CYS A 28 -17.03 -63.00 4.64
C CYS A 28 -17.46 -63.71 3.36
N ARG A 29 -18.69 -64.26 3.33
CA ARG A 29 -19.34 -64.69 2.08
C ARG A 29 -20.77 -64.15 1.87
N TRP A 30 -21.14 -63.08 2.57
CA TRP A 30 -22.47 -62.45 2.43
C TRP A 30 -22.49 -60.93 2.18
N ILE A 31 -21.36 -60.31 1.80
CA ILE A 31 -21.32 -58.87 1.43
C ILE A 31 -20.55 -58.68 0.11
N ALA A 32 -21.02 -59.29 -0.97
CA ALA A 32 -20.50 -59.04 -2.32
C ALA A 32 -21.60 -58.84 -3.38
N ALA A 33 -22.84 -58.60 -2.95
CA ALA A 33 -23.98 -58.34 -3.85
C ALA A 33 -24.74 -57.04 -3.53
N LEU A 34 -24.16 -56.15 -2.72
CA LEU A 34 -24.72 -54.84 -2.36
C LEU A 34 -23.70 -53.70 -2.50
N ALA A 35 -22.63 -53.91 -3.28
CA ALA A 35 -21.56 -52.94 -3.52
C ALA A 35 -21.47 -52.45 -4.99
N CYS A 36 -22.47 -52.76 -5.83
CA CYS A 36 -22.52 -52.31 -7.23
C CYS A 36 -23.61 -51.27 -7.55
N VAL A 37 -24.31 -50.73 -6.53
CA VAL A 37 -25.29 -49.62 -6.74
C VAL A 37 -24.99 -48.38 -5.87
N ALA A 38 -23.93 -48.40 -5.06
CA ALA A 38 -23.58 -47.28 -4.17
C ALA A 38 -22.20 -46.65 -4.46
N LEU A 39 -21.74 -46.66 -5.72
CA LEU A 39 -20.53 -45.94 -6.15
C LEU A 39 -20.78 -44.92 -7.28
N ALA A 40 -22.05 -44.57 -7.54
CA ALA A 40 -22.43 -43.56 -8.53
C ALA A 40 -22.91 -42.22 -7.93
N SER A 41 -22.71 -41.97 -6.63
CA SER A 41 -23.19 -40.72 -6.01
C SER A 41 -22.32 -40.17 -4.87
N CYS A 42 -21.01 -40.26 -5.02
CA CYS A 42 -20.05 -39.46 -4.25
C CYS A 42 -18.94 -38.89 -5.14
N ALA A 43 -19.29 -38.45 -6.35
CA ALA A 43 -18.53 -37.37 -6.97
C ALA A 43 -19.09 -36.07 -6.38
N ALA A 44 -18.64 -35.72 -5.17
CA ALA A 44 -18.77 -34.33 -4.75
C ALA A 44 -18.16 -33.50 -5.89
N PRO A 45 -18.86 -32.47 -6.42
CA PRO A 45 -18.22 -31.58 -7.36
C PRO A 45 -16.96 -31.07 -6.66
N ILE A 46 -15.79 -31.40 -7.21
CA ILE A 46 -14.58 -30.67 -6.89
C ILE A 46 -14.96 -29.24 -7.29
N ALA A 47 -15.33 -28.43 -6.29
CA ALA A 47 -15.56 -27.02 -6.52
C ALA A 47 -14.33 -26.55 -7.29
N PRO A 48 -14.50 -25.87 -8.43
CA PRO A 48 -13.34 -25.33 -9.14
C PRO A 48 -12.59 -24.53 -8.08
N VAL A 49 -11.35 -24.93 -7.80
CA VAL A 49 -10.44 -24.09 -7.01
C VAL A 49 -10.48 -22.77 -7.75
N SER A 50 -11.10 -21.74 -7.16
CA SER A 50 -11.11 -20.43 -7.77
C SER A 50 -9.66 -20.13 -8.15
N PRO A 51 -9.38 -19.62 -9.37
CA PRO A 51 -8.01 -19.26 -9.78
C PRO A 51 -7.32 -18.27 -8.83
N ASN A 52 -8.04 -17.75 -7.83
CA ASN A 52 -7.60 -16.80 -6.83
C ASN A 52 -7.25 -17.43 -5.46
N ALA A 53 -7.02 -18.73 -5.33
CA ALA A 53 -6.51 -19.31 -4.06
C ALA A 53 -5.04 -18.94 -3.76
N LEU A 54 -4.33 -18.42 -4.77
CA LEU A 54 -3.11 -17.60 -4.63
C LEU A 54 -3.43 -16.14 -4.96
N ALA A 55 -4.54 -15.61 -4.45
CA ALA A 55 -4.78 -14.18 -4.42
C ALA A 55 -3.55 -13.53 -3.76
N VAL A 56 -2.88 -12.68 -4.53
CA VAL A 56 -1.63 -12.01 -4.19
C VAL A 56 -1.66 -11.59 -2.72
N LEU A 57 -0.67 -12.04 -1.94
CA LEU A 57 -0.49 -11.66 -0.52
C LEU A 57 -0.27 -10.15 -0.31
N VAL A 58 -0.38 -9.35 -1.37
CA VAL A 58 -0.15 -7.92 -1.47
C VAL A 58 -1.24 -7.36 -2.39
N ASP A 59 -1.99 -6.35 -1.95
CA ASP A 59 -2.89 -5.62 -2.85
C ASP A 59 -2.02 -4.83 -3.86
N ARG A 60 -2.42 -4.74 -5.14
CA ARG A 60 -1.67 -3.94 -6.12
C ARG A 60 -1.58 -2.47 -5.73
N SER A 61 -2.55 -1.96 -4.96
CA SER A 61 -2.54 -0.61 -4.40
C SER A 61 -1.52 -0.42 -3.25
N ASP A 62 -1.03 -1.50 -2.66
CA ASP A 62 0.02 -1.48 -1.62
C ASP A 62 1.44 -1.57 -2.22
N ILE A 63 1.59 -1.40 -3.53
CA ILE A 63 2.88 -1.46 -4.23
C ILE A 63 3.29 -0.06 -4.64
N VAL A 64 4.42 0.42 -4.12
CA VAL A 64 5.03 1.69 -4.51
C VAL A 64 6.24 1.41 -5.39
N ASP A 65 6.26 2.02 -6.57
CA ASP A 65 7.45 2.02 -7.44
C ASP A 65 8.42 3.11 -6.99
N LEU A 66 9.63 2.72 -6.59
CA LEU A 66 10.68 3.62 -6.11
C LEU A 66 11.73 3.91 -7.20
N THR A 67 11.44 3.52 -8.44
CA THR A 67 12.38 3.58 -9.56
C THR A 67 12.06 4.74 -10.47
N HIS A 68 13.05 5.58 -10.79
CA HIS A 68 12.90 6.55 -11.88
C HIS A 68 12.90 5.86 -13.25
N THR A 69 12.19 6.45 -14.21
CA THR A 69 12.34 6.05 -15.61
C THR A 69 13.76 6.38 -16.07
N LEU A 70 14.46 5.40 -16.61
CA LEU A 70 15.76 5.63 -17.26
C LEU A 70 15.51 6.05 -18.72
N ASP A 71 16.00 7.23 -19.07
CA ASP A 71 15.96 7.78 -20.42
C ASP A 71 17.32 8.39 -20.80
N GLN A 72 17.41 8.97 -22.00
CA GLN A 72 18.66 9.51 -22.54
C GLN A 72 19.13 10.80 -21.83
N ASP A 73 18.21 11.47 -21.13
CA ASP A 73 18.46 12.72 -20.41
C ASP A 73 18.73 12.48 -18.92
N PHE A 74 18.66 11.22 -18.47
CA PHE A 74 18.85 10.86 -17.07
C PHE A 74 20.22 11.33 -16.56
N PRO A 75 20.27 12.10 -15.44
CA PRO A 75 21.51 12.64 -14.92
C PRO A 75 22.43 11.54 -14.37
N PHE A 76 23.73 11.65 -14.66
CA PHE A 76 24.75 10.73 -14.16
C PHE A 76 25.96 11.53 -13.65
N ILE A 77 26.77 10.95 -12.76
CA ILE A 77 28.00 11.59 -12.29
C ILE A 77 29.02 11.61 -13.44
N PRO A 78 29.47 12.79 -13.92
CA PRO A 78 30.39 12.86 -15.04
C PRO A 78 31.83 12.59 -14.60
N VAL A 79 32.38 11.46 -15.05
CA VAL A 79 33.80 11.10 -14.96
C VAL A 79 34.39 11.12 -16.38
N PRO A 80 35.27 12.09 -16.71
CA PRO A 80 35.81 12.25 -18.05
C PRO A 80 36.42 10.97 -18.62
N GLY A 81 35.92 10.54 -19.78
CA GLY A 81 36.38 9.35 -20.49
C GLY A 81 35.91 8.01 -19.90
N VAL A 82 35.10 8.02 -18.84
CA VAL A 82 34.68 6.80 -18.13
C VAL A 82 33.15 6.62 -18.17
N THR A 83 32.39 7.57 -17.61
CA THR A 83 30.92 7.49 -17.56
C THR A 83 30.28 8.14 -18.78
N PHE A 84 29.10 7.66 -19.18
CA PHE A 84 28.38 8.15 -20.35
C PHE A 84 26.87 8.02 -20.16
N GLY A 85 26.09 8.92 -20.76
CA GLY A 85 24.62 8.84 -20.68
C GLY A 85 24.05 7.55 -21.30
N PHE A 86 22.86 7.16 -20.83
CA PHE A 86 22.12 6.03 -21.38
C PHE A 86 21.80 6.28 -22.86
N ALA A 87 22.05 5.28 -23.70
CA ALA A 87 21.66 5.32 -25.11
C ALA A 87 20.74 4.15 -25.45
N LEU A 88 19.70 4.46 -26.24
CA LEU A 88 18.71 3.51 -26.72
C LEU A 88 18.63 3.61 -28.23
N GLU A 89 18.84 2.48 -28.91
CA GLU A 89 18.82 2.39 -30.37
C GLU A 89 17.88 1.26 -30.81
N PRO A 90 16.86 1.54 -31.65
CA PRO A 90 16.01 0.50 -32.21
C PRO A 90 16.81 -0.49 -33.07
N ILE A 91 16.71 -1.79 -32.76
CA ILE A 91 17.31 -2.87 -33.58
C ILE A 91 16.26 -3.67 -34.35
N ALA A 92 15.00 -3.60 -33.94
CA ALA A 92 13.85 -4.14 -34.66
C ALA A 92 12.61 -3.25 -34.44
N THR A 93 11.77 -3.08 -35.45
CA THR A 93 10.48 -2.37 -35.33
C THR A 93 9.31 -3.24 -35.77
N LEU A 94 8.13 -3.01 -35.20
CA LEU A 94 6.93 -3.78 -35.53
C LEU A 94 6.59 -3.69 -37.01
N GLU A 95 6.74 -2.51 -37.63
CA GLU A 95 6.41 -2.29 -39.03
C GLU A 95 7.32 -3.09 -39.97
N LYS A 96 8.60 -3.23 -39.64
CA LYS A 96 9.59 -3.88 -40.50
C LYS A 96 9.73 -5.38 -40.24
N MET A 97 9.56 -5.81 -38.99
CA MET A 97 9.94 -7.16 -38.55
C MET A 97 8.83 -7.89 -37.79
N GLY A 98 7.70 -7.25 -37.50
CA GLY A 98 6.64 -7.82 -36.66
C GLY A 98 7.00 -7.94 -35.18
N VAL A 99 8.17 -7.43 -34.78
CA VAL A 99 8.69 -7.42 -33.41
C VAL A 99 9.42 -6.10 -33.16
N ALA A 100 9.24 -5.51 -31.97
CA ALA A 100 10.01 -4.35 -31.51
C ALA A 100 11.11 -4.79 -30.54
N ALA A 101 12.32 -4.30 -30.77
CA ALA A 101 13.45 -4.51 -29.86
C ALA A 101 14.42 -3.33 -29.96
N ASN A 102 15.02 -2.97 -28.83
CA ASN A 102 16.04 -1.92 -28.72
C ASN A 102 17.34 -2.49 -28.17
N SER A 103 18.47 -1.98 -28.63
CA SER A 103 19.78 -2.13 -28.00
C SER A 103 19.99 -0.99 -27.01
N TRP A 104 20.59 -1.30 -25.86
CA TRP A 104 20.92 -0.34 -24.81
C TRP A 104 22.43 -0.27 -24.62
N ARG A 105 22.98 0.94 -24.57
CA ARG A 105 24.33 1.21 -24.09
C ARG A 105 24.21 1.87 -22.72
N ILE A 106 24.74 1.19 -21.71
CA ILE A 106 24.54 1.53 -20.30
C ILE A 106 25.81 1.20 -19.50
N HIS A 107 26.10 1.96 -18.45
CA HIS A 107 27.08 1.60 -17.42
C HIS A 107 26.37 1.18 -16.14
N GLU A 108 27.04 0.44 -15.25
CA GLU A 108 26.39 -0.18 -14.09
C GLU A 108 25.73 0.84 -13.14
N HIS A 109 26.36 1.99 -12.96
CA HIS A 109 25.96 3.02 -12.00
C HIS A 109 25.25 4.20 -12.70
N ILE A 110 24.09 3.94 -13.30
CA ILE A 110 23.17 4.95 -13.84
C ILE A 110 21.71 4.57 -13.56
N GLY A 111 20.86 5.58 -13.37
CA GLY A 111 19.46 5.36 -13.00
C GLY A 111 19.28 5.15 -11.50
N THR A 112 18.10 4.69 -11.11
CA THR A 112 17.93 4.03 -9.81
C THR A 112 18.73 2.73 -9.83
N GLN A 113 19.69 2.59 -8.94
CA GLN A 113 20.73 1.54 -9.03
C GLN A 113 21.00 0.88 -7.68
N ILE A 114 21.67 -0.26 -7.74
CA ILE A 114 22.25 -0.95 -6.58
C ILE A 114 23.78 -1.05 -6.71
N ASP A 115 24.49 -0.80 -5.62
CA ASP A 115 25.95 -0.95 -5.52
C ASP A 115 26.32 -2.20 -4.73
N ALA A 116 27.15 -3.07 -5.32
CA ALA A 116 27.70 -4.25 -4.64
C ALA A 116 29.02 -3.92 -3.91
N PRO A 117 29.45 -4.75 -2.94
CA PRO A 117 30.74 -4.58 -2.29
C PRO A 117 31.94 -4.42 -3.24
N SER A 118 31.95 -5.14 -4.36
CA SER A 118 33.03 -5.05 -5.37
C SER A 118 33.15 -3.69 -6.06
N HIS A 119 32.19 -2.79 -5.88
CA HIS A 119 32.24 -1.42 -6.42
C HIS A 119 33.40 -0.61 -5.82
N PHE A 120 33.66 -0.74 -4.52
CA PHE A 120 34.75 -0.03 -3.83
C PHE A 120 35.79 -0.95 -3.17
N ILE A 121 35.50 -2.24 -3.04
CA ILE A 121 36.35 -3.19 -2.31
C ILE A 121 36.95 -4.21 -3.28
N ALA A 122 38.27 -4.19 -3.41
CA ALA A 122 38.99 -5.18 -4.21
C ALA A 122 38.72 -6.60 -3.69
N GLY A 123 38.25 -7.49 -4.56
CA GLY A 123 37.82 -8.84 -4.18
C GLY A 123 36.50 -8.90 -3.39
N GLY A 124 35.79 -7.77 -3.26
CA GLY A 124 34.46 -7.73 -2.69
C GLY A 124 33.46 -8.58 -3.47
N GLN A 125 32.34 -8.90 -2.83
CA GLN A 125 31.24 -9.63 -3.46
C GLN A 125 30.63 -8.81 -4.61
N SER A 126 30.44 -9.46 -5.76
CA SER A 126 29.76 -8.88 -6.93
C SER A 126 28.25 -9.07 -6.86
N MET A 127 27.51 -8.35 -7.72
CA MET A 127 26.05 -8.45 -7.81
C MET A 127 25.55 -9.88 -8.06
N GLU A 128 26.25 -10.67 -8.89
CA GLU A 128 25.83 -12.06 -9.15
C GLU A 128 25.90 -12.97 -7.92
N ALA A 129 26.76 -12.63 -6.97
CA ALA A 129 27.03 -13.42 -5.78
C ALA A 129 26.13 -13.03 -4.60
N LEU A 130 25.40 -11.92 -4.68
CA LEU A 130 24.38 -11.55 -3.69
C LEU A 130 23.23 -12.56 -3.73
N GLY A 131 22.89 -13.12 -2.56
CA GLY A 131 21.76 -14.03 -2.41
C GLY A 131 20.43 -13.30 -2.58
N ALA A 132 19.43 -13.96 -3.16
CA ALA A 132 18.11 -13.35 -3.39
C ALA A 132 17.42 -12.88 -2.10
N GLN A 133 17.76 -13.46 -0.95
CA GLN A 133 17.29 -13.06 0.37
C GLN A 133 17.75 -11.65 0.76
N ALA A 134 18.88 -11.19 0.20
CA ALA A 134 19.36 -9.83 0.40
C ALA A 134 18.63 -8.82 -0.50
N LEU A 135 17.76 -9.27 -1.42
CA LEU A 135 16.99 -8.41 -2.33
C LEU A 135 15.51 -8.28 -1.94
N VAL A 136 15.10 -8.94 -0.84
CA VAL A 136 13.76 -8.82 -0.25
C VAL A 136 13.90 -8.54 1.24
N VAL A 137 13.85 -7.26 1.61
CA VAL A 137 14.30 -6.78 2.93
C VAL A 137 13.37 -5.73 3.51
N PRO A 138 13.16 -5.68 4.84
CA PRO A 138 12.45 -4.57 5.47
C PRO A 138 13.13 -3.23 5.19
N VAL A 139 12.37 -2.16 5.02
CA VAL A 139 12.92 -0.80 4.92
C VAL A 139 12.42 0.09 6.05
N ILE A 140 13.35 0.89 6.56
CA ILE A 140 13.13 1.99 7.48
C ILE A 140 13.34 3.28 6.72
N VAL A 141 12.42 4.23 6.87
CA VAL A 141 12.52 5.55 6.22
C VAL A 141 12.76 6.62 7.26
N ILE A 142 13.91 7.28 7.16
CA ILE A 142 14.25 8.47 7.94
C ILE A 142 13.99 9.68 7.06
N ASP A 143 12.94 10.45 7.39
CA ASP A 143 12.66 11.73 6.75
C ASP A 143 13.70 12.76 7.21
N PHE A 144 14.52 13.22 6.26
CA PHE A 144 15.62 14.15 6.45
C PHE A 144 15.48 15.37 5.54
N ARG A 145 14.28 15.61 5.01
CA ARG A 145 13.98 16.74 4.12
C ARG A 145 14.21 18.08 4.78
N ARG A 146 13.88 18.20 6.07
CA ARG A 146 14.02 19.46 6.81
C ARG A 146 15.48 19.87 6.89
N GLU A 147 16.35 18.94 7.24
CA GLU A 147 17.79 19.12 7.32
C GLU A 147 18.37 19.42 5.93
N SER A 148 17.99 18.65 4.91
CA SER A 148 18.41 18.88 3.52
C SER A 148 17.98 20.23 2.95
N ALA A 149 16.79 20.72 3.32
CA ALA A 149 16.29 22.02 2.88
C ALA A 149 17.05 23.20 3.52
N LEU A 150 17.57 23.00 4.73
CA LEU A 150 18.36 24.00 5.46
C LEU A 150 19.83 24.00 5.02
N ASP A 151 20.36 22.82 4.70
CA ASP A 151 21.74 22.62 4.29
C ASP A 151 21.82 21.59 3.15
N ARG A 152 22.30 22.03 1.99
CA ARG A 152 22.47 21.15 0.83
C ARG A 152 23.51 20.06 1.07
N ASP A 153 24.42 20.26 2.03
CA ASP A 153 25.48 19.33 2.40
C ASP A 153 25.16 18.64 3.73
N ALA A 154 23.87 18.59 4.12
CA ALA A 154 23.44 17.99 5.38
C ALA A 154 23.90 16.53 5.49
N VAL A 155 24.48 16.19 6.63
CA VAL A 155 25.03 14.86 6.92
C VAL A 155 24.20 14.18 7.99
N ILE A 156 23.62 13.01 7.70
CA ILE A 156 23.02 12.19 8.75
C ILE A 156 24.12 11.58 9.62
N ARG A 157 23.91 11.60 10.95
CA ARG A 157 24.87 11.22 12.01
C ARG A 157 24.20 10.23 12.97
N PRO A 158 24.95 9.48 13.79
CA PRO A 158 24.39 8.55 14.76
C PRO A 158 23.31 9.18 15.65
N GLU A 159 23.47 10.45 16.04
CA GLU A 159 22.52 11.14 16.92
C GLU A 159 21.15 11.35 16.27
N HIS A 160 21.13 11.63 14.96
CA HIS A 160 19.90 11.75 14.18
C HIS A 160 19.17 10.40 14.12
N ILE A 161 19.89 9.31 13.90
CA ILE A 161 19.33 7.95 13.85
C ILE A 161 18.77 7.57 15.23
N GLN A 162 19.51 7.83 16.30
CA GLN A 162 19.04 7.58 17.66
C GLN A 162 17.82 8.42 18.03
N MET A 163 17.73 9.67 17.54
CA MET A 163 16.53 10.49 17.70
C MET A 163 15.33 9.87 17.01
N TRP A 164 15.50 9.44 15.76
CA TRP A 164 14.45 8.74 15.02
C TRP A 164 14.01 7.46 15.74
N GLU A 165 14.95 6.68 16.30
CA GLU A 165 14.64 5.45 17.04
C GLU A 165 13.90 5.69 18.36
N ARG A 166 14.03 6.86 18.99
CA ARG A 166 13.25 7.21 20.18
C ARG A 166 11.76 7.34 19.87
N GLU A 167 11.42 7.78 18.67
CA GLU A 167 10.05 7.98 18.22
C GLU A 167 9.47 6.71 17.57
N HIS A 168 10.27 6.03 16.75
CA HIS A 168 9.78 4.95 15.89
C HIS A 168 10.23 3.55 16.36
N GLY A 169 11.04 3.47 17.42
CA GLY A 169 11.63 2.23 17.92
C GLY A 169 12.91 1.84 17.18
N ARG A 170 13.66 0.89 17.77
CA ARG A 170 14.96 0.44 17.26
C ARG A 170 14.86 -0.09 15.82
N ILE A 171 15.85 0.23 14.99
CA ILE A 171 16.02 -0.34 13.65
C ILE A 171 16.29 -1.85 13.80
N PRO A 172 15.50 -2.73 13.15
CA PRO A 172 15.69 -4.16 13.26
C PRO A 172 16.88 -4.63 12.40
N ALA A 173 17.53 -5.71 12.84
CA ALA A 173 18.58 -6.36 12.06
C ALA A 173 18.04 -6.83 10.70
N GLY A 174 18.88 -6.75 9.67
CA GLY A 174 18.50 -7.05 8.30
C GLY A 174 17.58 -6.01 7.66
N ALA A 175 17.34 -4.85 8.26
CA ALA A 175 16.66 -3.76 7.58
C ALA A 175 17.59 -3.02 6.60
N VAL A 176 16.99 -2.33 5.65
CA VAL A 176 17.61 -1.23 4.90
C VAL A 176 17.20 0.08 5.54
N VAL A 177 18.14 1.01 5.64
CA VAL A 177 17.85 2.38 6.12
C VAL A 177 17.85 3.32 4.93
N ALA A 178 16.67 3.78 4.54
CA ALA A 178 16.46 4.79 3.51
C ALA A 178 16.50 6.18 4.14
N LEU A 179 17.35 7.05 3.60
CA LEU A 179 17.39 8.47 3.91
C LEU A 179 16.56 9.21 2.87
N TYR A 180 15.41 9.75 3.28
CA TYR A 180 14.57 10.53 2.38
C TYR A 180 14.87 12.02 2.52
N THR A 181 15.47 12.61 1.49
CA THR A 181 15.92 14.01 1.53
C THR A 181 15.06 14.95 0.69
N GLY A 182 14.16 14.40 -0.12
CA GLY A 182 13.34 15.14 -1.09
C GLY A 182 14.10 15.52 -2.36
N TRP A 183 15.29 14.93 -2.57
CA TRP A 183 16.17 15.25 -3.69
C TRP A 183 15.70 14.64 -5.01
N ASP A 184 14.90 13.57 -4.95
CA ASP A 184 14.24 12.94 -6.10
C ASP A 184 13.44 13.92 -6.95
N ARG A 185 12.89 14.97 -6.32
CA ARG A 185 12.15 16.05 -7.01
C ARG A 185 13.01 16.85 -8.00
N LYS A 186 14.33 16.77 -7.89
CA LYS A 186 15.27 17.48 -8.77
C LYS A 186 15.64 16.68 -10.03
N ILE A 187 15.18 15.44 -10.18
CA ILE A 187 15.63 14.52 -11.23
C ILE A 187 15.54 15.09 -12.66
N ALA A 188 14.55 15.96 -12.91
CA ALA A 188 14.34 16.59 -14.21
C ALA A 188 15.23 17.82 -14.47
N ASP A 189 16.11 18.17 -13.53
CA ASP A 189 16.98 19.35 -13.56
C ASP A 189 18.45 18.93 -13.36
N ALA A 190 19.37 19.67 -13.97
CA ALA A 190 20.82 19.53 -13.77
C ALA A 190 21.22 19.66 -12.30
N SER A 191 20.38 20.32 -11.47
CA SER A 191 20.59 20.44 -10.02
C SER A 191 20.54 19.10 -9.27
N PHE A 192 20.07 18.01 -9.88
CA PHE A 192 20.11 16.67 -9.28
C PHE A 192 21.54 16.20 -8.97
N ILE A 193 22.48 16.42 -9.88
CA ILE A 193 23.91 16.07 -9.69
C ILE A 193 24.53 16.99 -8.63
N GLY A 194 23.97 18.19 -8.46
CA GLY A 194 24.35 19.12 -7.41
C GLY A 194 25.70 19.82 -7.64
N LEU A 195 26.21 19.86 -8.88
CA LEU A 195 27.49 20.52 -9.19
C LEU A 195 27.42 22.04 -9.01
N ASP A 196 28.42 22.61 -8.36
CA ASP A 196 28.70 24.04 -8.34
C ASP A 196 29.59 24.47 -9.52
N PRO A 197 29.87 25.78 -9.72
CA PRO A 197 30.75 26.26 -10.78
C PRO A 197 32.20 25.75 -10.67
N GLN A 198 32.61 25.27 -9.50
CA GLN A 198 33.92 24.68 -9.23
C GLN A 198 33.92 23.15 -9.44
N HIS A 199 32.81 22.57 -9.91
CA HIS A 199 32.60 21.13 -10.10
C HIS A 199 32.64 20.32 -8.79
N VAL A 200 32.35 20.95 -7.66
CA VAL A 200 32.09 20.30 -6.38
C VAL A 200 30.62 19.90 -6.32
N LYS A 201 30.35 18.67 -5.87
CA LYS A 201 28.99 18.15 -5.72
C LYS A 201 28.40 18.59 -4.38
N HIS A 202 27.13 18.98 -4.39
CA HIS A 202 26.39 19.41 -3.22
C HIS A 202 25.02 18.75 -3.15
N PHE A 203 24.93 17.72 -2.33
CA PHE A 203 23.73 16.99 -1.97
C PHE A 203 23.92 16.31 -0.60
N PRO A 204 22.84 16.12 0.18
CA PRO A 204 22.90 15.50 1.49
C PRO A 204 23.26 14.01 1.40
N GLY A 205 23.70 13.43 2.50
CA GLY A 205 24.03 12.00 2.52
C GLY A 205 24.38 11.47 3.90
N PHE A 206 24.84 10.22 3.92
CA PHE A 206 25.33 9.53 5.10
C PHE A 206 26.75 9.94 5.44
N GLY A 207 26.98 10.26 6.72
CA GLY A 207 28.33 10.33 7.26
C GLY A 207 28.91 8.92 7.50
N PRO A 208 30.24 8.74 7.41
CA PRO A 208 30.87 7.44 7.66
C PRO A 208 30.58 6.89 9.07
N ASP A 209 30.45 7.77 10.07
CA ASP A 209 30.09 7.36 11.43
C ASP A 209 28.64 6.85 11.54
N ALA A 210 27.71 7.43 10.77
CA ALA A 210 26.34 6.94 10.71
C ALA A 210 26.27 5.55 10.07
N VAL A 211 26.99 5.34 8.96
CA VAL A 211 27.12 4.02 8.33
C VAL A 211 27.72 3.02 9.30
N ARG A 212 28.84 3.36 9.95
CA ARG A 212 29.52 2.50 10.92
C ARG A 212 28.60 2.10 12.07
N PHE A 213 27.82 3.05 12.59
CA PHE A 213 26.82 2.80 13.63
C PHE A 213 25.73 1.84 13.16
N LEU A 214 25.15 2.06 11.97
CA LEU A 214 24.10 1.20 11.42
C LEU A 214 24.61 -0.22 11.17
N VAL A 215 25.81 -0.36 10.60
CA VAL A 215 26.42 -1.66 10.34
C VAL A 215 26.72 -2.39 11.64
N ARG A 216 27.43 -1.75 12.58
CA ARG A 216 27.96 -2.44 13.77
C ARG A 216 26.93 -2.64 14.87
N GLU A 217 26.02 -1.69 15.05
CA GLU A 217 25.08 -1.73 16.18
C GLU A 217 23.64 -2.10 15.79
N ARG A 218 23.29 -2.06 14.50
CA ARG A 218 21.95 -2.44 14.01
C ARG A 218 21.96 -3.62 13.05
N ASP A 219 23.12 -4.01 12.52
CA ASP A 219 23.28 -5.11 11.55
C ASP A 219 22.30 -5.00 10.37
N ILE A 220 22.30 -3.83 9.72
CA ILE A 220 21.50 -3.58 8.53
C ILE A 220 21.98 -4.40 7.31
N TRP A 221 21.13 -4.58 6.31
CA TRP A 221 21.52 -5.15 5.01
C TRP A 221 22.16 -4.12 4.08
N GLY A 222 21.76 -2.86 4.20
CA GLY A 222 22.19 -1.80 3.31
C GLY A 222 21.59 -0.44 3.64
N VAL A 223 21.95 0.56 2.85
CA VAL A 223 21.36 1.90 2.90
C VAL A 223 20.69 2.24 1.58
N ALA A 224 19.83 3.24 1.60
CA ALA A 224 19.09 3.71 0.44
C ALA A 224 19.00 5.25 0.47
N VAL A 225 19.04 5.90 -0.69
CA VAL A 225 18.92 7.35 -0.78
C VAL A 225 18.22 7.78 -2.08
N ASP A 226 17.64 8.98 -2.06
CA ASP A 226 17.03 9.64 -3.23
C ASP A 226 17.98 10.59 -3.99
N THR A 227 19.20 10.78 -3.51
CA THR A 227 20.28 11.49 -4.20
C THR A 227 21.02 10.59 -5.18
N ILE A 228 21.83 11.19 -6.06
CA ILE A 228 22.67 10.45 -7.02
C ILE A 228 23.79 9.63 -6.36
N SER A 229 24.05 9.86 -5.08
CA SER A 229 24.98 9.07 -4.29
C SER A 229 24.63 9.13 -2.80
N PHE A 230 24.87 8.06 -2.05
CA PHE A 230 24.54 8.02 -0.61
C PHE A 230 25.59 8.69 0.29
N ASP A 231 26.80 8.94 -0.20
CA ASP A 231 27.76 9.84 0.45
C ASP A 231 27.24 11.28 0.40
N VAL A 232 27.71 12.13 1.33
CA VAL A 232 27.51 13.57 1.17
C VAL A 232 28.28 14.06 -0.05
N GLY A 233 27.68 14.91 -0.88
CA GLY A 233 28.26 15.32 -2.17
C GLY A 233 29.67 15.91 -2.06
N THR A 234 29.95 16.59 -0.95
CA THR A 234 31.25 17.23 -0.67
C THR A 234 32.36 16.23 -0.27
N ASP A 235 32.03 14.97 0.03
CA ASP A 235 33.03 13.94 0.33
C ASP A 235 33.52 13.25 -0.96
N GLY A 236 34.63 13.77 -1.50
CA GLY A 236 35.31 13.16 -2.65
C GLY A 236 36.06 11.85 -2.33
N SER A 237 36.17 11.46 -1.06
CA SER A 237 36.85 10.21 -0.64
C SER A 237 35.92 8.99 -0.63
N TYR A 238 34.61 9.24 -0.69
CA TYR A 238 33.55 8.24 -0.60
C TYR A 238 33.68 7.39 0.67
N ALA A 239 33.83 8.05 1.82
CA ALA A 239 34.08 7.36 3.08
C ALA A 239 32.89 6.48 3.49
N ALA A 240 31.66 6.90 3.20
CA ALA A 240 30.46 6.11 3.53
C ALA A 240 30.35 4.87 2.62
N HIS A 241 30.64 4.96 1.32
CA HIS A 241 30.84 3.79 0.44
C HIS A 241 31.81 2.79 1.02
N ARG A 242 33.02 3.24 1.41
CA ARG A 242 34.06 2.34 1.91
C ARG A 242 33.67 1.63 3.20
N GLU A 243 33.00 2.34 4.10
CA GLU A 243 32.50 1.76 5.36
C GLU A 243 31.40 0.72 5.11
N LEU A 244 30.41 1.04 4.26
CA LEU A 244 29.27 0.17 4.01
C LEU A 244 29.67 -1.07 3.20
N LEU A 245 30.31 -0.85 2.07
CA LEU A 245 30.70 -1.89 1.13
C LEU A 245 31.84 -2.74 1.70
N GLY A 246 32.73 -2.14 2.50
CA GLY A 246 33.76 -2.83 3.26
C GLY A 246 33.21 -3.81 4.30
N ALA A 247 32.00 -3.56 4.80
CA ALA A 247 31.27 -4.47 5.68
C ALA A 247 30.47 -5.56 4.94
N GLY A 248 30.62 -5.67 3.61
CA GLY A 248 29.90 -6.64 2.79
C GLY A 248 28.40 -6.33 2.63
N LYS A 249 28.00 -5.08 2.87
CA LYS A 249 26.63 -4.58 2.67
C LYS A 249 26.51 -3.93 1.29
N TRP A 250 25.31 -3.52 0.89
CA TRP A 250 25.05 -2.89 -0.41
C TRP A 250 24.26 -1.58 -0.25
N ALA A 251 24.20 -0.75 -1.30
CA ALA A 251 23.45 0.51 -1.30
C ALA A 251 22.47 0.62 -2.47
N LEU A 252 21.40 1.39 -2.29
CA LEU A 252 20.52 1.88 -3.36
C LEU A 252 20.67 3.39 -3.50
N GLU A 253 20.82 3.85 -4.74
CA GLU A 253 20.97 5.28 -5.06
C GLU A 253 19.92 5.71 -6.08
N ALA A 254 19.65 7.02 -6.12
CA ALA A 254 18.66 7.65 -6.99
C ALA A 254 17.27 7.00 -6.92
N LEU A 255 16.76 6.76 -5.70
CA LEU A 255 15.37 6.36 -5.51
C LEU A 255 14.40 7.53 -5.71
N LYS A 256 13.12 7.22 -5.89
CA LYS A 256 12.00 8.18 -5.85
C LYS A 256 10.90 7.72 -4.92
N ASN A 257 9.92 8.59 -4.68
CA ASN A 257 8.66 8.25 -4.01
C ASN A 257 8.84 7.74 -2.57
N LEU A 258 9.98 8.01 -1.92
CA LEU A 258 10.23 7.60 -0.54
C LEU A 258 9.23 8.24 0.44
N GLU A 259 8.61 9.38 0.09
CA GLU A 259 7.52 10.00 0.85
C GLU A 259 6.25 9.14 0.94
N GLN A 260 6.09 8.17 0.04
CA GLN A 260 4.92 7.29 0.02
C GLN A 260 5.08 6.11 0.98
N LEU A 261 6.28 5.90 1.51
CA LEU A 261 6.57 4.84 2.45
C LEU A 261 6.33 5.32 3.90
N PRO A 262 5.76 4.47 4.77
CA PRO A 262 5.75 4.75 6.19
C PRO A 262 7.18 4.69 6.76
N PRO A 263 7.44 5.30 7.94
CA PRO A 263 8.72 5.18 8.62
C PRO A 263 9.15 3.72 8.85
N ARG A 264 8.18 2.79 8.97
CA ARG A 264 8.39 1.37 9.25
C ARG A 264 7.34 0.48 8.60
N GLY A 265 7.71 -0.79 8.41
CA GLY A 265 6.78 -1.87 8.07
C GLY A 265 6.71 -2.18 6.57
N ALA A 266 7.29 -1.34 5.72
CA ALA A 266 7.43 -1.64 4.30
C ALA A 266 8.55 -2.65 4.06
N THR A 267 8.45 -3.40 2.96
CA THR A 267 9.45 -4.36 2.49
C THR A 267 9.84 -4.01 1.07
N LEU A 268 11.14 -3.91 0.80
CA LEU A 268 11.66 -3.71 -0.55
C LEU A 268 11.72 -5.04 -1.29
N PHE A 269 11.45 -4.99 -2.59
CA PHE A 269 11.92 -5.95 -3.57
C PHE A 269 12.82 -5.22 -4.57
N ILE A 270 14.00 -5.78 -4.81
CA ILE A 270 15.03 -5.18 -5.65
C ILE A 270 15.31 -6.12 -6.82
N GLY A 271 14.75 -5.78 -7.98
CA GLY A 271 15.00 -6.48 -9.24
C GLY A 271 16.24 -5.92 -9.92
N ALA A 272 17.39 -6.56 -9.74
CA ALA A 272 18.65 -6.17 -10.37
C ALA A 272 19.16 -7.24 -11.36
N PRO A 273 19.82 -6.85 -12.48
CA PRO A 273 20.43 -7.80 -13.41
C PRO A 273 21.48 -8.67 -12.73
N LYS A 274 21.42 -9.98 -12.97
CA LYS A 274 22.42 -10.94 -12.48
C LYS A 274 23.58 -11.09 -13.47
N VAL A 275 24.37 -10.03 -13.61
CA VAL A 275 25.50 -9.98 -14.55
C VAL A 275 26.78 -10.48 -13.87
N ARG A 276 27.53 -11.32 -14.59
CA ARG A 276 28.77 -11.93 -14.08
C ARG A 276 29.80 -10.86 -13.73
N GLY A 277 30.32 -10.89 -12.50
CA GLY A 277 31.32 -9.94 -12.01
C GLY A 277 30.85 -8.50 -11.85
N ALA A 278 29.56 -8.21 -12.00
CA ALA A 278 29.07 -6.84 -11.97
C ALA A 278 29.26 -6.16 -10.61
N THR A 279 29.69 -4.89 -10.63
CA THR A 279 29.94 -4.10 -9.41
C THR A 279 28.71 -3.35 -8.91
N GLY A 280 27.70 -3.25 -9.77
CA GLY A 280 26.39 -2.73 -9.44
C GLY A 280 25.44 -2.98 -10.61
N GLY A 281 24.40 -2.18 -10.70
CA GLY A 281 23.53 -2.17 -11.86
C GLY A 281 22.27 -1.34 -11.65
N PRO A 282 21.61 -0.91 -12.74
CA PRO A 282 20.26 -0.35 -12.64
C PRO A 282 19.33 -1.40 -12.02
N ALA A 283 18.42 -0.96 -11.16
CA ALA A 283 17.53 -1.83 -10.41
C ALA A 283 16.09 -1.33 -10.50
N ARG A 284 15.14 -2.27 -10.67
CA ARG A 284 13.73 -2.00 -10.43
C ARG A 284 13.44 -2.23 -8.95
N VAL A 285 13.35 -1.13 -8.20
CA VAL A 285 13.05 -1.13 -6.78
C VAL A 285 11.58 -0.84 -6.57
N ILE A 286 10.89 -1.76 -5.92
CA ILE A 286 9.51 -1.58 -5.47
C ILE A 286 9.44 -1.80 -3.97
N ALA A 287 8.51 -1.11 -3.32
CA ALA A 287 8.15 -1.39 -1.94
C ALA A 287 6.76 -2.00 -1.87
N PHE A 288 6.65 -3.07 -1.10
CA PHE A 288 5.41 -3.53 -0.54
C PHE A 288 5.18 -2.74 0.74
N LEU A 289 4.17 -1.89 0.74
CA LEU A 289 3.70 -1.28 1.97
C LEU A 289 3.33 -2.40 2.93
N PRO A 290 3.47 -2.18 4.26
CA PRO A 290 2.82 -3.10 5.18
C PRO A 290 1.38 -3.16 4.68
N LYS A 291 0.85 -4.36 4.44
CA LYS A 291 -0.61 -4.51 4.41
C LYS A 291 -1.04 -3.69 5.61
N ALA A 292 -1.75 -2.57 5.37
CA ALA A 292 -2.45 -1.87 6.44
C ALA A 292 -3.08 -3.04 7.14
N PRO A 293 -2.67 -3.36 8.38
CA PRO A 293 -3.07 -4.66 8.85
C PRO A 293 -4.58 -4.60 8.73
N SER A 294 -5.24 -5.71 8.54
CA SER A 294 -6.50 -5.85 9.25
C SER A 294 -6.19 -5.75 10.76
N ARG A 295 -5.54 -4.65 11.21
CA ARG A 295 -5.55 -4.03 12.50
C ARG A 295 -7.02 -3.80 12.55
N HIS A 296 -7.68 -4.72 13.20
CA HIS A 296 -9.01 -4.51 13.71
C HIS A 296 -8.87 -3.21 14.49
N MET A 297 -9.06 -2.06 13.82
CA MET A 297 -9.63 -0.92 14.49
C MET A 297 -10.91 -1.55 15.05
N PRO A 298 -11.03 -1.72 16.38
CA PRO A 298 -12.07 -2.55 16.97
C PRO A 298 -13.41 -1.83 16.87
N LEU A 299 -13.83 -1.56 15.64
CA LEU A 299 -15.02 -0.84 15.24
C LEU A 299 -16.26 -1.68 15.53
N ASP A 300 -16.14 -3.01 15.46
CA ASP A 300 -17.25 -3.91 15.75
C ASP A 300 -17.98 -3.51 17.04
N GLY A 301 -19.29 -3.30 16.89
CA GLY A 301 -20.15 -2.80 17.94
C GLY A 301 -20.82 -1.47 17.59
N LEU A 302 -21.40 -0.86 18.62
CA LEU A 302 -22.21 0.35 18.53
C LEU A 302 -21.43 1.56 19.05
N TRP A 303 -21.41 2.62 18.27
CA TRP A 303 -20.77 3.90 18.61
C TRP A 303 -21.80 5.01 18.58
N ARG A 304 -21.99 5.73 19.69
CA ARG A 304 -22.98 6.81 19.80
C ARG A 304 -22.33 8.16 20.07
N GLY A 305 -22.89 9.22 19.49
CA GLY A 305 -22.49 10.59 19.81
C GLY A 305 -22.66 10.89 21.29
N VAL A 306 -21.74 11.69 21.85
CA VAL A 306 -21.71 12.06 23.28
C VAL A 306 -22.75 13.16 23.63
N GLY A 307 -23.70 13.43 22.74
CA GLY A 307 -24.73 14.45 22.91
C GLY A 307 -25.36 14.84 21.57
N ILE A 308 -26.02 15.99 21.55
CA ILE A 308 -26.60 16.57 20.33
C ILE A 308 -25.53 17.38 19.63
N GLU A 309 -25.27 17.03 18.39
CA GLU A 309 -24.36 17.73 17.50
C GLU A 309 -25.09 18.89 16.84
N THR A 310 -24.50 20.09 16.90
CA THR A 310 -25.03 21.28 16.25
C THR A 310 -24.15 21.64 15.07
N ILE A 311 -24.70 21.55 13.86
CA ILE A 311 -23.99 21.87 12.62
C ILE A 311 -24.42 23.26 12.17
N GLY A 312 -23.45 24.18 12.12
CA GLY A 312 -23.62 25.55 11.66
C GLY A 312 -23.70 25.68 10.13
N GLY A 313 -24.39 26.71 9.65
CA GLY A 313 -24.58 27.01 8.22
C GLY A 313 -25.76 27.98 8.00
N ALA A 314 -26.33 28.01 6.79
CA ALA A 314 -27.51 28.85 6.48
C ALA A 314 -28.77 28.51 7.32
N ARG A 315 -28.86 27.29 7.84
CA ARG A 315 -29.80 26.86 8.88
C ARG A 315 -29.08 25.96 9.86
N THR A 316 -29.18 26.26 11.15
CA THR A 316 -28.65 25.42 12.22
C THR A 316 -29.39 24.08 12.22
N THR A 317 -28.64 22.98 12.25
CA THR A 317 -29.21 21.63 12.34
C THR A 317 -28.71 20.96 13.62
N HIS A 318 -29.64 20.44 14.42
CA HIS A 318 -29.35 19.67 15.63
C HIS A 318 -29.57 18.19 15.34
N LEU A 319 -28.59 17.34 15.63
CA LEU A 319 -28.71 15.90 15.35
C LEU A 319 -28.02 15.01 16.37
N THR A 320 -28.47 13.76 16.43
CA THR A 320 -27.75 12.66 17.06
C THR A 320 -27.43 11.61 16.01
N ARG A 321 -26.33 10.88 16.17
CA ARG A 321 -25.96 9.75 15.31
C ARG A 321 -25.41 8.57 16.08
N ALA A 322 -25.65 7.38 15.54
CA ALA A 322 -25.17 6.11 16.08
C ALA A 322 -24.67 5.23 14.93
N PHE A 323 -23.39 4.87 14.97
CA PHE A 323 -22.76 3.97 14.01
C PHE A 323 -22.75 2.53 14.53
N ARG A 324 -23.01 1.57 13.65
CA ARG A 324 -22.84 0.14 13.90
C ARG A 324 -21.84 -0.39 12.88
N PHE A 325 -20.83 -1.09 13.36
CA PHE A 325 -19.91 -1.82 12.51
C PHE A 325 -19.99 -3.31 12.83
N ASN A 326 -19.90 -4.14 11.79
CA ASN A 326 -19.83 -5.59 11.91
C ASN A 326 -19.05 -6.14 10.71
N GLY A 327 -17.78 -6.49 10.93
CA GLY A 327 -16.88 -6.91 9.87
C GLY A 327 -16.65 -5.79 8.86
N ASP A 328 -17.04 -6.01 7.61
CA ASP A 328 -16.96 -5.05 6.50
C ASP A 328 -18.25 -4.25 6.29
N ARG A 329 -19.23 -4.39 7.18
CA ARG A 329 -20.53 -3.70 7.12
C ARG A 329 -20.58 -2.52 8.08
N TRP A 330 -21.25 -1.46 7.65
CA TRP A 330 -21.55 -0.32 8.49
C TRP A 330 -23.01 0.11 8.34
N ALA A 331 -23.54 0.74 9.38
CA ALA A 331 -24.77 1.50 9.33
C ALA A 331 -24.66 2.72 10.24
N VAL A 332 -25.26 3.83 9.84
CA VAL A 332 -25.46 5.00 10.70
C VAL A 332 -26.93 5.32 10.79
N ASP A 333 -27.44 5.33 12.02
CA ASP A 333 -28.77 5.85 12.36
C ASP A 333 -28.60 7.29 12.83
N PHE A 334 -29.36 8.24 12.28
CA PHE A 334 -29.36 9.62 12.74
C PHE A 334 -30.77 10.17 12.94
N THR A 335 -30.91 11.14 13.84
CA THR A 335 -32.16 11.87 14.07
C THR A 335 -31.87 13.35 14.08
N ILE A 336 -32.67 14.12 13.34
CA ILE A 336 -32.63 15.57 13.27
C ILE A 336 -33.71 16.15 14.18
N TYR A 337 -33.37 17.21 14.90
CA TYR A 337 -34.23 17.88 15.88
C TYR A 337 -34.45 19.35 15.51
N ALA A 338 -35.58 19.90 15.94
CA ALA A 338 -35.89 21.32 15.79
C ALA A 338 -35.17 22.19 16.84
N ASP A 339 -34.78 21.60 17.96
CA ASP A 339 -34.22 22.27 19.13
C ASP A 339 -32.86 21.68 19.54
N ALA A 340 -32.05 22.48 20.23
CA ALA A 340 -30.72 22.09 20.68
C ALA A 340 -30.75 21.07 21.83
N GLU A 341 -31.89 20.97 22.53
CA GLU A 341 -32.10 20.03 23.63
C GLU A 341 -32.58 18.65 23.15
N GLY A 342 -32.91 18.50 21.86
CA GLY A 342 -33.28 17.23 21.23
C GLY A 342 -34.65 16.70 21.66
N LYS A 343 -35.57 17.60 22.02
CA LYS A 343 -36.91 17.26 22.50
C LYS A 343 -37.93 17.13 21.37
N VAL A 344 -37.69 17.78 20.24
CA VAL A 344 -38.61 17.86 19.10
C VAL A 344 -37.96 17.19 17.88
N PRO A 345 -38.07 15.85 17.76
CA PRO A 345 -37.52 15.13 16.63
C PRO A 345 -38.34 15.39 15.36
N LEU A 346 -37.65 15.60 14.24
CA LEU A 346 -38.25 15.97 12.96
C LEU A 346 -38.15 14.84 11.92
N LEU A 347 -36.98 14.23 11.82
CA LEU A 347 -36.64 13.26 10.79
C LEU A 347 -35.67 12.24 11.36
N ARG A 348 -35.91 10.96 11.12
CA ARG A 348 -34.92 9.89 11.28
C ARG A 348 -34.39 9.49 9.91
N GLY A 349 -33.10 9.21 9.82
CA GLY A 349 -32.51 8.62 8.64
C GLY A 349 -31.57 7.49 8.99
N ARG A 350 -31.38 6.58 8.04
CA ARG A 350 -30.44 5.47 8.15
C ARG A 350 -29.72 5.29 6.83
N ASN A 351 -28.39 5.25 6.90
CA ASN A 351 -27.53 4.88 5.79
C ASN A 351 -26.79 3.59 6.14
N GLU A 352 -26.64 2.68 5.19
CA GLU A 352 -25.89 1.44 5.38
C GLU A 352 -25.24 0.93 4.10
N GLY A 353 -24.23 0.09 4.28
CA GLY A 353 -23.52 -0.57 3.19
C GLY A 353 -22.23 -1.24 3.67
N SER A 354 -21.32 -1.46 2.73
CA SER A 354 -19.97 -1.93 2.99
C SER A 354 -19.00 -0.78 3.25
N PHE A 355 -17.91 -1.05 3.96
CA PHE A 355 -16.80 -0.11 4.10
C PHE A 355 -15.46 -0.83 4.00
N VAL A 356 -14.43 -0.08 3.61
CA VAL A 356 -13.04 -0.57 3.60
C VAL A 356 -12.15 0.41 4.35
N LEU A 357 -11.19 -0.14 5.11
CA LEU A 357 -10.15 0.65 5.74
C LEU A 357 -8.93 0.71 4.82
N GLY A 358 -8.41 1.91 4.61
CA GLY A 358 -7.25 2.18 3.77
C GLY A 358 -5.96 2.37 4.57
N ARG A 359 -5.07 3.22 4.06
CA ARG A 359 -3.77 3.49 4.70
C ARG A 359 -3.92 4.19 6.04
N THR A 360 -2.95 3.96 6.92
CA THR A 360 -2.75 4.80 8.10
C THR A 360 -2.09 6.11 7.66
N LEU A 361 -2.62 7.24 8.11
CA LEU A 361 -2.10 8.56 7.78
C LEU A 361 -0.84 8.88 8.62
N PRO A 362 0.25 9.40 7.99
CA PRO A 362 1.51 9.70 8.67
C PRO A 362 1.37 10.74 9.81
N LEU A 363 0.40 11.65 9.71
CA LEU A 363 0.07 12.66 10.71
C LEU A 363 -1.27 12.26 11.37
N ALA A 364 -1.35 12.39 12.70
CA ALA A 364 -2.52 12.10 13.54
C ALA A 364 -2.89 10.61 13.79
N GLY A 365 -2.24 9.62 13.16
CA GLY A 365 -2.47 8.19 13.45
C GLY A 365 -3.88 7.69 13.06
N ALA A 366 -4.58 8.43 12.21
CA ALA A 366 -5.88 8.07 11.68
C ALA A 366 -5.74 7.05 10.53
N VAL A 367 -6.82 6.34 10.22
CA VAL A 367 -6.92 5.37 9.12
C VAL A 367 -7.96 5.88 8.13
N GLU A 368 -7.65 5.83 6.84
CA GLU A 368 -8.64 6.15 5.81
C GLU A 368 -9.81 5.15 5.85
N ALA A 369 -11.04 5.60 5.61
CA ALA A 369 -12.21 4.74 5.55
C ALA A 369 -13.14 5.14 4.41
N ASP A 370 -13.46 4.19 3.55
CA ASP A 370 -14.34 4.41 2.41
C ASP A 370 -15.67 3.71 2.65
N PHE A 371 -16.73 4.49 2.78
CA PHE A 371 -18.07 4.04 3.13
C PHE A 371 -18.95 3.99 1.89
N ALA A 372 -19.26 2.79 1.41
CA ALA A 372 -20.23 2.60 0.34
C ALA A 372 -21.66 2.75 0.87
N PHE A 373 -22.51 3.42 0.09
CA PHE A 373 -23.93 3.54 0.38
C PHE A 373 -24.72 2.57 -0.50
N GLU A 374 -25.17 1.49 0.11
CA GLU A 374 -26.03 0.50 -0.55
C GLU A 374 -27.49 0.78 -0.30
N GLN A 375 -27.82 1.32 0.87
CA GLN A 375 -29.18 1.74 1.19
C GLN A 375 -29.20 3.04 2.00
N ARG A 376 -30.16 3.90 1.66
CA ARG A 376 -30.51 5.13 2.37
C ARG A 376 -32.01 5.16 2.59
N THR A 377 -32.41 5.34 3.84
CA THR A 377 -33.83 5.46 4.21
C THR A 377 -34.07 6.70 5.05
N LEU A 378 -35.23 7.31 4.87
CA LEU A 378 -35.71 8.43 5.67
C LEU A 378 -37.05 8.06 6.32
N THR A 379 -37.34 8.64 7.47
CA THR A 379 -38.60 8.46 8.20
C THR A 379 -39.03 9.80 8.81
N PRO A 380 -40.12 10.43 8.33
CA PRO A 380 -40.62 11.67 8.91
C PRO A 380 -41.26 11.40 10.26
N LEU A 381 -40.91 12.21 11.26
CA LEU A 381 -41.43 12.08 12.63
C LEU A 381 -42.54 13.10 12.93
N THR A 382 -42.82 14.00 11.98
CA THR A 382 -43.92 14.97 12.06
C THR A 382 -44.68 15.05 10.73
N ALA A 383 -45.96 15.44 10.81
CA ALA A 383 -46.79 15.65 9.62
C ALA A 383 -46.21 16.73 8.69
N GLN A 384 -45.57 17.76 9.26
CA GLN A 384 -44.91 18.82 8.49
C GLN A 384 -43.75 18.29 7.66
N VAL A 385 -42.92 17.40 8.21
CA VAL A 385 -41.80 16.80 7.48
C VAL A 385 -42.29 15.82 6.43
N ALA A 386 -43.33 15.03 6.72
CA ALA A 386 -43.95 14.14 5.73
C ALA A 386 -44.51 14.93 4.52
N ALA A 387 -45.19 16.05 4.78
CA ALA A 387 -45.67 16.94 3.73
C ALA A 387 -44.52 17.56 2.93
N ALA A 388 -43.43 17.98 3.59
CA ALA A 388 -42.26 18.54 2.94
C ALA A 388 -41.54 17.52 2.04
N LEU A 389 -41.35 16.28 2.50
CA LEU A 389 -40.77 15.19 1.70
C LEU A 389 -41.63 14.88 0.47
N SER A 390 -42.95 14.85 0.63
CA SER A 390 -43.89 14.64 -0.48
C SER A 390 -43.84 15.79 -1.49
N ALA A 391 -43.83 17.04 -1.02
CA ALA A 391 -43.74 18.22 -1.88
C ALA A 391 -42.41 18.28 -2.64
N ALA A 392 -41.32 17.85 -2.00
CA ALA A 392 -39.99 17.74 -2.61
C ALA A 392 -39.82 16.52 -3.52
N ARG A 393 -40.84 15.64 -3.62
CA ARG A 393 -40.81 14.39 -4.40
C ARG A 393 -39.62 13.48 -4.02
N CYS A 394 -39.32 13.40 -2.73
CA CYS A 394 -38.32 12.45 -2.26
C CYS A 394 -38.94 11.05 -2.23
N GLY A 395 -38.24 10.02 -2.72
CA GLY A 395 -38.74 8.64 -2.74
C GLY A 395 -39.89 8.38 -3.72
N ASP A 396 -40.36 7.13 -3.75
CA ASP A 396 -41.28 6.63 -4.78
C ASP A 396 -42.75 6.58 -4.34
N ALA A 397 -43.06 6.91 -3.08
CA ALA A 397 -44.40 6.82 -2.52
C ALA A 397 -44.78 8.03 -1.64
N ALA A 398 -46.08 8.19 -1.40
CA ALA A 398 -46.59 9.22 -0.49
C ALA A 398 -46.09 9.01 0.94
N TRP A 399 -45.55 10.06 1.57
CA TRP A 399 -44.97 9.98 2.90
C TRP A 399 -46.03 9.96 4.00
N ARG A 400 -45.81 9.12 5.01
CA ARG A 400 -46.61 9.06 6.24
C ARG A 400 -45.70 9.14 7.46
N VAL A 401 -46.19 9.75 8.53
CA VAL A 401 -45.46 9.88 9.80
C VAL A 401 -45.09 8.49 10.34
N GLU A 402 -43.86 8.35 10.84
CA GLU A 402 -43.24 7.09 11.31
C GLU A 402 -43.08 5.99 10.24
N GLN A 403 -43.37 6.25 8.96
CA GLN A 403 -43.17 5.29 7.89
C GLN A 403 -41.86 5.58 7.14
N SER A 404 -40.95 4.60 7.15
CA SER A 404 -39.68 4.70 6.42
C SER A 404 -39.88 4.48 4.92
N GLN A 405 -39.11 5.19 4.10
CA GLN A 405 -38.97 4.88 2.67
C GLN A 405 -37.51 4.94 2.23
N ASP A 406 -37.21 4.13 1.21
CA ASP A 406 -35.93 4.12 0.50
C ASP A 406 -35.80 5.36 -0.40
N VAL A 407 -34.67 6.02 -0.33
CA VAL A 407 -34.32 7.19 -1.15
C VAL A 407 -32.96 7.02 -1.83
N THR A 408 -32.45 5.79 -1.94
CA THR A 408 -31.10 5.47 -2.43
C THR A 408 -30.91 5.91 -3.87
N SER A 409 -31.82 5.51 -4.76
CA SER A 409 -31.73 5.81 -6.20
C SER A 409 -32.16 7.24 -6.52
N GLY A 410 -33.24 7.71 -5.90
CA GLY A 410 -33.85 9.02 -6.18
C GLY A 410 -33.25 10.19 -5.40
N GLY A 411 -32.55 9.93 -4.29
CA GLY A 411 -32.04 10.96 -3.40
C GLY A 411 -33.15 11.81 -2.76
N CYS A 412 -32.75 12.90 -2.10
CA CYS A 412 -33.65 13.91 -1.57
C CYS A 412 -32.90 15.24 -1.38
N ALA A 413 -32.80 16.03 -2.45
CA ALA A 413 -32.02 17.28 -2.48
C ALA A 413 -32.48 18.31 -1.43
N ALA A 414 -33.80 18.40 -1.18
CA ALA A 414 -34.36 19.30 -0.16
C ALA A 414 -33.85 19.01 1.27
N PHE A 415 -33.41 17.78 1.51
CA PHE A 415 -32.83 17.32 2.77
C PHE A 415 -31.33 16.97 2.63
N ARG A 416 -30.69 17.43 1.55
CA ARG A 416 -29.26 17.22 1.24
C ARG A 416 -28.84 15.74 1.24
N VAL A 417 -29.74 14.85 0.83
CA VAL A 417 -29.43 13.44 0.62
C VAL A 417 -29.11 13.24 -0.86
N PRO A 418 -27.85 12.96 -1.24
CA PRO A 418 -27.49 12.70 -2.63
C PRO A 418 -28.02 11.34 -3.09
N THR A 419 -28.13 11.16 -4.41
CA THR A 419 -28.40 9.83 -4.98
C THR A 419 -27.19 8.90 -4.81
N ALA A 420 -27.37 7.59 -5.00
CA ALA A 420 -26.27 6.64 -5.03
C ALA A 420 -25.32 6.87 -6.22
N SER A 421 -25.78 7.47 -7.32
CA SER A 421 -24.92 7.83 -8.46
C SER A 421 -24.11 9.10 -8.21
N GLU A 422 -24.68 10.09 -7.53
CA GLU A 422 -23.98 11.33 -7.16
C GLU A 422 -22.96 11.11 -6.04
N CYS A 423 -23.25 10.19 -5.13
CA CYS A 423 -22.39 9.85 -4.00
C CYS A 423 -22.42 8.34 -3.74
N PRO A 424 -21.69 7.53 -4.51
CA PRO A 424 -21.65 6.10 -4.30
C PRO A 424 -20.87 5.72 -3.03
N ARG A 425 -19.90 6.55 -2.65
CA ARG A 425 -19.04 6.36 -1.48
C ARG A 425 -18.75 7.67 -0.79
N GLU A 426 -18.54 7.63 0.53
CA GLU A 426 -17.89 8.70 1.28
C GLU A 426 -16.46 8.31 1.65
N PHE A 427 -15.51 9.21 1.45
CA PHE A 427 -14.09 9.06 1.76
C PHE A 427 -13.79 9.83 3.04
N ASP A 428 -13.66 9.13 4.15
CA ASP A 428 -13.45 9.71 5.48
C ASP A 428 -12.13 9.21 6.10
N VAL A 429 -11.85 9.65 7.32
CA VAL A 429 -10.75 9.18 8.17
C VAL A 429 -11.28 8.87 9.55
N LEU A 430 -10.81 7.76 10.13
CA LEU A 430 -11.21 7.29 11.45
C LEU A 430 -10.02 7.26 12.38
N ARG A 431 -10.26 7.53 13.66
CA ARG A 431 -9.27 7.35 14.74
C ARG A 431 -9.96 6.87 15.99
N ILE A 432 -9.38 5.88 16.67
CA ILE A 432 -9.80 5.49 18.02
C ILE A 432 -8.75 5.98 19.01
N GLU A 433 -9.14 6.89 19.88
CA GLU A 433 -8.28 7.43 20.93
C GLU A 433 -9.06 7.43 22.25
N ALA A 434 -8.46 6.90 23.32
CA ALA A 434 -9.09 6.81 24.65
C ALA A 434 -10.51 6.20 24.65
N GLY A 435 -10.76 5.20 23.79
CA GLY A 435 -12.06 4.53 23.66
C GLY A 435 -13.14 5.35 22.94
N GLN A 436 -12.78 6.46 22.30
CA GLN A 436 -13.65 7.26 21.47
C GLN A 436 -13.30 7.11 19.99
N LEU A 437 -14.31 6.95 19.15
CA LEU A 437 -14.17 6.98 17.70
C LEU A 437 -14.35 8.42 17.21
N GLN A 438 -13.34 8.93 16.55
CA GLN A 438 -13.30 10.24 15.91
C GLN A 438 -13.36 10.05 14.39
N LEU A 439 -14.15 10.89 13.73
CA LEU A 439 -14.24 10.97 12.27
C LEU A 439 -13.50 12.20 11.75
N GLY A 440 -13.33 12.32 10.44
CA GLY A 440 -12.83 13.55 9.83
C GLY A 440 -13.82 14.72 9.96
N PRO A 441 -13.34 15.97 9.96
CA PRO A 441 -14.20 17.15 9.93
C PRO A 441 -15.08 17.15 8.68
N ARG A 442 -16.36 17.52 8.84
CA ARG A 442 -17.30 17.62 7.73
C ARG A 442 -17.22 19.01 7.09
N PRO A 443 -17.05 19.11 5.75
CA PRO A 443 -16.93 20.39 5.06
C PRO A 443 -18.25 21.18 5.14
N GLN A 444 -18.17 22.51 5.31
CA GLN A 444 -19.36 23.37 5.45
C GLN A 444 -20.20 23.45 4.16
N GLU A 445 -19.56 23.40 2.99
CA GLU A 445 -20.19 23.61 1.69
C GLU A 445 -20.24 22.35 0.82
N GLY A 446 -19.90 21.17 1.37
CA GLY A 446 -19.63 19.99 0.57
C GLY A 446 -20.08 18.66 1.18
N ASN A 447 -19.69 17.60 0.49
CA ASN A 447 -19.83 16.21 0.90
C ASN A 447 -18.44 15.55 0.90
N LEU A 448 -18.33 14.32 1.40
CA LEU A 448 -17.09 13.55 1.32
C LEU A 448 -17.11 12.58 0.12
N CYS A 449 -17.85 12.89 -0.95
CA CYS A 449 -18.18 11.93 -2.01
C CYS A 449 -17.09 11.73 -3.08
N SER A 450 -15.90 12.31 -2.88
CA SER A 450 -14.75 12.10 -3.77
C SER A 450 -13.44 11.97 -2.97
N PRO A 451 -12.44 11.24 -3.47
CA PRO A 451 -11.18 11.03 -2.76
C PRO A 451 -10.45 12.34 -2.41
N GLU A 452 -10.55 13.35 -3.26
CA GLU A 452 -9.89 14.66 -3.08
C GLU A 452 -10.49 15.46 -1.93
N ARG A 453 -11.71 15.09 -1.49
CA ARG A 453 -12.41 15.71 -0.37
C ARG A 453 -12.17 14.99 0.95
N ARG A 454 -11.36 13.93 0.98
CA ARG A 454 -11.04 13.20 2.20
C ARG A 454 -10.35 14.13 3.22
N PRO A 455 -10.79 14.16 4.49
CA PRO A 455 -10.13 14.98 5.49
C PRO A 455 -8.71 14.50 5.79
N ALA A 456 -7.80 15.42 6.12
CA ALA A 456 -6.40 15.10 6.38
C ALA A 456 -6.12 14.60 7.82
N TYR A 457 -7.10 14.72 8.73
CA TYR A 457 -6.99 14.37 10.14
C TYR A 457 -8.36 14.01 10.73
N ALA A 458 -8.36 13.25 11.82
CA ALA A 458 -9.57 12.81 12.53
C ALA A 458 -9.77 13.61 13.84
N GLU A 459 -10.30 14.82 13.72
CA GLU A 459 -10.68 15.68 14.86
C GLU A 459 -12.15 16.16 14.75
N GLY A 460 -12.96 15.46 13.96
CA GLY A 460 -14.40 15.68 13.87
C GLY A 460 -15.17 15.12 15.08
N GLY A 461 -16.50 15.07 14.97
CA GLY A 461 -17.36 14.64 16.09
C GLY A 461 -16.95 13.30 16.71
N SER A 462 -17.04 13.24 18.05
CA SER A 462 -16.59 12.11 18.87
C SER A 462 -17.74 11.19 19.27
N LEU A 463 -17.54 9.88 19.08
CA LEU A 463 -18.49 8.82 19.42
C LEU A 463 -17.90 7.89 20.51
N ARG A 464 -18.73 7.39 21.42
CA ARG A 464 -18.34 6.41 22.44
C ARG A 464 -18.88 5.02 22.12
N ARG A 465 -18.10 3.99 22.44
CA ARG A 465 -18.51 2.58 22.31
C ARG A 465 -19.55 2.22 23.37
N HIS A 466 -20.57 1.46 22.97
CA HIS A 466 -21.67 0.98 23.82
C HIS A 466 -21.83 -0.53 23.75
#